data_AF-A0A2H1GT61-F1
#
_entry.id   AF-A0A2H1GT61-F1
#
_cell.length_a   1.000
_cell.length_b   1.000
_cell.length_c   1.000
_cell.angle_alpha   90.00
_cell.angle_beta   90.00
_cell.angle_gamma   90.00
#
_symmetry.space_group_name_H-M   'P 1'
#
loop_
_entity.id
_entity.type
_entity.pdbx_description
1 polymer ?
#
loop_
_entity_poly.entity_id
_entity_poly.type
_entity_poly.pdbx_seq_one_letter_code
_entity_poly.pdbx_strand_id
1 'polypeptide(L)'
;MAMDDAERMRLIQLGDLAMNLHAKHKASLTKSKEDPTLSQLLILKNMSTDAQKLLILSQCLGQKDGRKYLMAAEQILAKYMNFTGITEAAFRHVAAVQTGIWRDCHSDSGRRAAFEADAIANSAATKARIEARNAGGHPTTVRASTDHDAWVREELMQLPPLYAARKAKQKCTFCGSKSRDDNVLLACGRCKSALYCDKDCQKLHWKKHKSACAEKTSEINGVGDEGG
;
A
#
# COMPACT_ATOMS: atom_id res chain seq x y z
N MET A 1 6.40 -16.10 -20.22
CA MET A 1 6.39 -14.81 -20.95
C MET A 1 7.15 -13.78 -20.14
N ALA A 2 7.98 -12.96 -20.76
CA ALA A 2 8.68 -11.88 -20.06
C ALA A 2 7.68 -10.78 -19.65
N MET A 3 7.79 -10.27 -18.42
CA MET A 3 7.04 -9.10 -17.94
C MET A 3 7.34 -7.90 -18.84
N ASP A 4 6.30 -7.23 -19.35
CA ASP A 4 6.46 -6.02 -20.16
C ASP A 4 6.94 -4.82 -19.33
N ASP A 5 7.43 -3.78 -20.02
CA ASP A 5 8.01 -2.60 -19.38
C ASP A 5 6.98 -1.76 -18.61
N ALA A 6 5.72 -1.76 -19.03
CA ALA A 6 4.66 -1.01 -18.35
C ALA A 6 4.34 -1.65 -16.99
N GLU A 7 4.18 -2.97 -16.95
CA GLU A 7 3.99 -3.75 -15.73
C GLU A 7 5.20 -3.64 -14.82
N ARG A 8 6.42 -3.68 -15.37
CA ARG A 8 7.65 -3.45 -14.61
C ARG A 8 7.65 -2.09 -13.93
N MET A 9 7.35 -1.02 -14.67
CA MET A 9 7.28 0.34 -14.13
C MET A 9 6.19 0.48 -13.06
N ARG A 10 5.03 -0.16 -13.26
CA ARG A 10 3.95 -0.20 -12.28
C ARG A 10 4.37 -0.85 -10.97
N LEU A 11 5.04 -2.01 -11.03
CA LEU A 11 5.53 -2.71 -9.84
C LEU A 11 6.62 -1.91 -9.11
N ILE A 12 7.50 -1.21 -9.85
CA ILE A 12 8.47 -0.27 -9.28
C ILE A 12 7.73 0.84 -8.52
N GLN A 13 6.69 1.42 -9.12
CA GLN A 13 5.88 2.43 -8.45
C GLN A 13 5.22 1.89 -7.17
N LEU A 14 4.66 0.68 -7.19
CA LEU A 14 4.11 0.03 -6.00
C LEU A 14 5.18 -0.18 -4.91
N GLY A 15 6.40 -0.54 -5.29
CA GLY A 15 7.52 -0.72 -4.37
C GLY A 15 7.95 0.58 -3.72
N ASP A 16 8.02 1.66 -4.50
CA ASP A 16 8.34 2.98 -3.98
C ASP A 16 7.25 3.50 -3.03
N LEU A 17 5.96 3.23 -3.32
CA LEU A 17 4.86 3.52 -2.39
C LEU A 17 4.97 2.69 -1.10
N ALA A 18 5.35 1.42 -1.17
CA ALA A 18 5.56 0.57 0.01
C ALA A 18 6.72 1.07 0.89
N MET A 19 7.83 1.52 0.29
CA MET A 19 8.93 2.16 1.03
C MET A 19 8.47 3.47 1.71
N ASN A 20 7.67 4.29 1.02
CA ASN A 20 7.10 5.52 1.59
C ASN A 20 6.13 5.21 2.73
N LEU A 21 5.33 4.15 2.61
CA LEU A 21 4.45 3.68 3.68
C LEU A 21 5.24 3.22 4.90
N HIS A 22 6.33 2.49 4.70
CA HIS A 22 7.25 2.15 5.79
C HIS A 22 7.86 3.39 6.46
N ALA A 23 8.31 4.37 5.67
CA ALA A 23 8.85 5.62 6.19
C ALA A 23 7.83 6.37 7.06
N LYS A 24 6.56 6.37 6.65
CA LYS A 24 5.45 6.88 7.45
C LYS A 24 5.31 6.13 8.78
N HIS A 25 5.21 4.80 8.75
CA HIS A 25 5.04 4.01 9.98
C HIS A 25 6.25 4.13 10.92
N LYS A 26 7.46 4.22 10.37
CA LYS A 26 8.68 4.50 11.15
C LYS A 26 8.60 5.86 11.85
N ALA A 27 8.12 6.90 11.18
CA ALA A 27 7.91 8.21 11.80
C ALA A 27 6.84 8.15 12.91
N SER A 28 5.74 7.41 12.70
CA SER A 28 4.72 7.18 13.73
C SER A 28 5.28 6.41 14.94
N LEU A 29 6.17 5.43 14.72
CA LEU A 29 6.81 4.67 15.81
C LEU A 29 7.73 5.55 16.67
N THR A 30 8.39 6.54 16.08
CA THR A 30 9.18 7.49 16.86
C THR A 30 8.27 8.34 17.76
N LYS A 31 7.13 8.80 17.23
CA LYS A 31 6.18 9.63 17.98
C LYS A 31 5.43 8.89 19.07
N SER A 32 5.17 7.59 18.89
CA SER A 32 4.44 6.77 19.89
C SER A 32 5.21 6.52 21.18
N LYS A 33 6.46 6.99 21.29
CA LYS A 33 7.19 7.06 22.56
C LYS A 33 6.71 8.20 23.45
N GLU A 34 6.18 9.26 22.85
CA GLU A 34 5.75 10.49 23.50
C GLU A 34 4.22 10.63 23.50
N ASP A 35 3.55 9.97 22.55
CA ASP A 35 2.09 10.01 22.39
C ASP A 35 1.46 8.65 22.76
N PRO A 36 0.81 8.54 23.94
CA PRO A 36 0.19 7.30 24.40
C PRO A 36 -1.04 6.89 23.56
N THR A 37 -1.58 7.78 22.73
CA THR A 37 -2.69 7.44 21.82
C THR A 37 -2.24 6.57 20.64
N LEU A 38 -0.93 6.56 20.34
CA LEU A 38 -0.36 5.76 19.27
C LEU A 38 0.04 4.37 19.76
N SER A 39 -0.73 3.36 19.33
CA SER A 39 -0.41 1.96 19.62
C SER A 39 0.89 1.52 18.92
N GLN A 40 1.97 1.37 19.68
CA GLN A 40 3.25 0.83 19.20
C GLN A 40 3.08 -0.56 18.56
N LEU A 41 2.31 -1.44 19.19
CA LEU A 41 2.04 -2.78 18.68
C LEU A 41 1.37 -2.74 17.29
N LEU A 42 0.41 -1.83 17.09
CA LEU A 42 -0.24 -1.67 15.80
C LEU A 42 0.73 -1.16 14.74
N ILE A 43 1.56 -0.17 15.08
CA ILE A 43 2.55 0.38 14.16
C ILE A 43 3.54 -0.71 13.72
N LEU A 44 4.04 -1.52 14.67
CA LEU A 44 4.92 -2.65 14.37
C LEU A 44 4.24 -3.68 13.45
N LYS A 45 2.96 -4.01 13.69
CA LYS A 45 2.18 -4.90 12.80
C LYS A 45 2.05 -4.33 11.39
N ASN A 46 1.83 -3.03 11.24
CA ASN A 46 1.80 -2.37 9.93
C ASN A 46 3.17 -2.40 9.24
N MET A 47 4.26 -2.20 9.98
CA MET A 47 5.61 -2.29 9.43
C MET A 47 5.91 -3.70 8.92
N SER A 48 5.39 -4.75 9.56
CA SER A 48 5.46 -6.11 9.02
C SER A 48 4.66 -6.26 7.72
N THR A 49 3.47 -5.65 7.59
CA THR A 49 2.77 -5.71 6.30
C THR A 49 3.49 -4.93 5.19
N ASP A 50 4.23 -3.87 5.53
CA ASP A 50 5.11 -3.17 4.58
C ASP A 50 6.25 -4.06 4.08
N ALA A 51 6.92 -4.78 4.99
CA ALA A 51 7.96 -5.74 4.61
C ALA A 51 7.42 -6.86 3.71
N GLN A 52 6.18 -7.31 3.94
CA GLN A 52 5.56 -8.36 3.13
C GLN A 52 5.38 -7.86 1.69
N LYS A 53 4.86 -6.63 1.52
CA LYS A 53 4.73 -5.97 0.20
C LYS A 53 6.07 -5.87 -0.51
N LEU A 54 7.12 -5.43 0.19
CA LEU A 54 8.45 -5.25 -0.36
C LEU A 54 9.08 -6.59 -0.80
N LEU A 55 8.90 -7.67 -0.02
CA LEU A 55 9.35 -9.00 -0.43
C LEU A 55 8.65 -9.48 -1.70
N ILE A 56 7.31 -9.38 -1.77
CA ILE A 56 6.56 -9.79 -2.95
C ILE A 56 7.07 -9.03 -4.19
N LEU A 57 7.15 -7.70 -4.10
CA LEU A 57 7.58 -6.86 -5.22
C LEU A 57 9.03 -7.12 -5.62
N SER A 58 9.92 -7.42 -4.66
CA SER A 58 11.29 -7.81 -4.95
C SER A 58 11.36 -9.10 -5.78
N GLN A 59 10.50 -10.08 -5.48
CA GLN A 59 10.44 -11.35 -6.20
C GLN A 59 9.77 -11.20 -7.57
N CYS A 60 8.75 -10.36 -7.71
CA CYS A 60 8.14 -10.06 -9.01
C CYS A 60 9.15 -9.37 -9.95
N LEU A 61 9.90 -8.38 -9.45
CA LEU A 61 10.81 -7.56 -10.24
C LEU A 61 12.17 -8.22 -10.53
N GLY A 62 12.53 -9.25 -9.76
CA GLY A 62 13.81 -9.95 -9.87
C GLY A 62 15.01 -9.10 -9.44
N GLN A 63 16.22 -9.60 -9.68
CA GLN A 63 17.45 -9.02 -9.10
C GLN A 63 17.73 -7.57 -9.54
N LYS A 64 17.41 -7.21 -10.79
CA LYS A 64 17.75 -5.90 -11.36
C LYS A 64 17.04 -4.76 -10.65
N ASP A 65 15.71 -4.82 -10.58
CA ASP A 65 14.89 -3.72 -10.04
C ASP A 65 14.38 -4.03 -8.62
N GLY A 66 14.33 -5.31 -8.24
CA GLY A 66 13.79 -5.79 -6.97
C GLY A 66 14.78 -5.75 -5.80
N ARG A 67 16.09 -5.68 -6.05
CA ARG A 67 17.12 -5.75 -4.99
C ARG A 67 16.94 -4.67 -3.92
N LYS A 68 16.57 -3.45 -4.29
CA LYS A 68 16.32 -2.37 -3.31
C LYS A 68 15.19 -2.69 -2.35
N TYR A 69 14.13 -3.35 -2.83
CA TYR A 69 12.99 -3.73 -2.02
C TYR A 69 13.30 -4.94 -1.14
N LEU A 70 14.08 -5.90 -1.64
CA LEU A 70 14.56 -7.03 -0.84
C LEU A 70 15.37 -6.54 0.36
N MET A 71 16.38 -5.69 0.13
CA MET A 71 17.21 -5.14 1.21
C MET A 71 16.37 -4.35 2.22
N ALA A 72 15.43 -3.53 1.75
CA ALA A 72 14.54 -2.79 2.63
C ALA A 72 13.67 -3.73 3.48
N ALA A 73 13.10 -4.78 2.88
CA ALA A 73 12.30 -5.76 3.62
C ALA A 73 13.14 -6.47 4.68
N GLU A 74 14.34 -6.95 4.34
CA GLU A 74 15.23 -7.65 5.27
C GLU A 74 15.63 -6.76 6.45
N GLN A 75 15.90 -5.48 6.22
CA GLN A 75 16.16 -4.52 7.29
C GLN A 75 14.97 -4.33 8.24
N ILE A 76 13.74 -4.31 7.70
CA ILE A 76 12.53 -4.21 8.52
C ILE A 76 12.36 -5.48 9.35
N LEU A 77 12.49 -6.65 8.71
CA LEU A 77 12.28 -7.93 9.36
C LEU A 77 13.31 -8.17 10.47
N ALA A 78 14.59 -7.94 10.20
CA ALA A 78 15.66 -8.08 11.18
C ALA A 78 15.45 -7.20 12.42
N LYS A 79 14.82 -6.04 12.25
CA LYS A 79 14.62 -5.07 13.33
C LYS A 79 13.31 -5.24 14.09
N TYR A 80 12.26 -5.73 13.43
CA TYR A 80 10.89 -5.65 13.97
C TYR A 80 10.12 -7.00 13.97
N MET A 81 10.60 -8.08 13.35
CA MET A 81 9.82 -9.34 13.29
C MET A 81 9.60 -10.01 14.64
N ASN A 82 10.54 -9.88 15.57
CA ASN A 82 10.47 -10.52 16.89
C ASN A 82 9.21 -10.12 17.69
N PHE A 83 8.52 -9.05 17.29
CA PHE A 83 7.32 -8.54 17.95
C PHE A 83 5.99 -9.07 17.37
N THR A 84 6.02 -9.89 16.31
CA THR A 84 4.80 -10.30 15.59
C THR A 84 4.35 -11.73 15.79
N GLY A 85 5.21 -12.61 16.33
CA GLY A 85 4.90 -14.04 16.53
C GLY A 85 4.81 -14.86 15.24
N ILE A 86 5.15 -14.28 14.09
CA ILE A 86 5.23 -14.96 12.78
C ILE A 86 6.70 -15.30 12.51
N THR A 87 6.98 -16.53 12.04
CA THR A 87 8.34 -16.93 11.70
C THR A 87 8.77 -16.33 10.36
N GLU A 88 10.09 -16.08 10.20
CA GLU A 88 10.65 -15.63 8.93
C GLU A 88 10.28 -16.58 7.77
N ALA A 89 10.32 -17.88 8.02
CA ALA A 89 9.97 -18.90 7.03
C ALA A 89 8.52 -18.77 6.55
N ALA A 90 7.57 -18.57 7.46
CA ALA A 90 6.16 -18.35 7.10
C ALA A 90 5.99 -17.06 6.29
N PHE A 91 6.69 -16.00 6.69
CA PHE A 91 6.65 -14.70 6.02
C PHE A 91 7.16 -14.79 4.56
N ARG A 92 8.30 -15.46 4.36
CA ARG A 92 8.87 -15.73 3.02
C ARG A 92 7.99 -16.65 2.19
N HIS A 93 7.36 -17.64 2.82
CA HIS A 93 6.42 -18.54 2.14
C HIS A 93 5.21 -17.76 1.59
N VAL A 94 4.59 -16.90 2.39
CA VAL A 94 3.47 -16.05 1.94
C VAL A 94 3.87 -15.18 0.74
N ALA A 95 5.08 -14.59 0.77
CA ALA A 95 5.58 -13.77 -0.34
C ALA A 95 5.76 -14.60 -1.62
N ALA A 96 6.31 -15.81 -1.49
CA ALA A 96 6.51 -16.72 -2.62
C ALA A 96 5.18 -17.15 -3.24
N VAL A 97 4.19 -17.50 -2.42
CA VAL A 97 2.84 -17.88 -2.88
C VAL A 97 2.19 -16.72 -3.64
N GLN A 98 2.18 -15.51 -3.06
CA GLN A 98 1.58 -14.34 -3.71
C GLN A 98 2.30 -13.95 -5.00
N THR A 99 3.63 -14.09 -5.06
CA THR A 99 4.40 -13.89 -6.29
C THR A 99 4.04 -14.93 -7.35
N GLY A 100 3.86 -16.20 -6.96
CA GLY A 100 3.42 -17.28 -7.85
C GLY A 100 2.06 -16.96 -8.49
N ILE A 101 1.07 -16.63 -7.65
CA ILE A 101 -0.27 -16.22 -8.12
C ILE A 101 -0.17 -15.01 -9.06
N TRP A 102 0.68 -14.03 -8.74
CA TRP A 102 0.88 -12.86 -9.61
C TRP A 102 1.41 -13.28 -10.98
N ARG A 103 2.41 -14.18 -11.06
CA ARG A 103 2.91 -14.71 -12.33
C ARG A 103 1.84 -15.46 -13.11
N ASP A 104 1.03 -16.25 -12.43
CA ASP A 104 -0.04 -17.02 -13.07
C ASP A 104 -1.11 -16.11 -13.69
N CYS A 105 -1.54 -15.08 -12.94
CA CYS A 105 -2.49 -14.07 -13.42
C CYS A 105 -1.96 -13.19 -14.57
N HIS A 106 -0.64 -13.00 -14.67
CA HIS A 106 -0.02 -12.17 -15.72
C HIS A 106 0.49 -12.98 -16.93
N SER A 107 0.61 -14.31 -16.80
CA SER A 107 1.06 -15.17 -17.90
C SER A 107 -0.09 -15.73 -18.75
N ASP A 108 -1.31 -15.73 -18.22
CA ASP A 108 -2.47 -16.37 -18.85
C ASP A 108 -3.77 -15.69 -18.42
N SER A 109 -4.49 -15.10 -19.38
CA SER A 109 -5.78 -14.45 -19.15
C SER A 109 -6.85 -15.41 -18.64
N GLY A 110 -6.79 -16.70 -19.00
CA GLY A 110 -7.68 -17.74 -18.49
C GLY A 110 -7.44 -18.06 -17.02
N ARG A 111 -6.17 -18.10 -16.59
CA ARG A 111 -5.81 -18.26 -15.17
C ARG A 111 -6.21 -17.04 -14.34
N ARG A 112 -6.10 -15.83 -14.89
CA ARG A 112 -6.61 -14.61 -14.24
C ARG A 112 -8.12 -14.69 -14.01
N ALA A 113 -8.88 -15.10 -15.02
CA ALA A 113 -10.33 -15.27 -14.90
C ALA A 113 -10.71 -16.38 -13.90
N ALA A 114 -9.97 -17.49 -13.87
CA ALA A 114 -10.19 -18.56 -12.89
C ALA A 114 -9.89 -18.11 -11.45
N PHE A 115 -8.80 -17.39 -11.23
CA PHE A 115 -8.48 -16.81 -9.92
C PHE A 115 -9.50 -15.77 -9.48
N GLU A 116 -10.00 -14.96 -10.42
CA GLU A 116 -11.07 -14.02 -10.16
C GLU A 116 -12.38 -14.72 -9.77
N ALA A 117 -12.76 -15.78 -10.49
CA ALA A 117 -13.95 -16.58 -10.20
C ALA A 117 -13.86 -17.31 -8.85
N ASP A 118 -12.72 -17.93 -8.53
CA ASP A 118 -12.48 -18.57 -7.23
C ASP A 118 -12.55 -17.55 -6.08
N ALA A 119 -11.91 -16.39 -6.25
CA ALA A 119 -11.96 -15.34 -5.24
C ALA A 119 -13.36 -14.75 -5.05
N ILE A 120 -14.18 -14.65 -6.11
CA ILE A 120 -15.58 -14.24 -6.03
C ILE A 120 -16.42 -15.33 -5.35
N ALA A 121 -16.24 -16.60 -5.70
CA ALA A 121 -16.94 -17.71 -5.05
C ALA A 121 -16.63 -17.77 -3.54
N ASN A 122 -15.37 -17.50 -3.17
CA ASN A 122 -14.92 -17.44 -1.77
C ASN A 122 -15.17 -16.07 -1.09
N SER A 123 -15.74 -15.09 -1.81
CA SER A 123 -16.00 -13.75 -1.28
C SER A 123 -17.06 -13.73 -0.19
N ALA A 124 -18.03 -14.65 -0.21
CA ALA A 124 -19.05 -14.79 0.83
C ALA A 124 -18.44 -15.24 2.18
N ALA A 125 -17.52 -16.22 2.16
CA ALA A 125 -16.75 -16.62 3.33
C ALA A 125 -15.83 -15.48 3.83
N THR A 126 -15.31 -14.67 2.92
CA THR A 126 -14.48 -13.50 3.24
C THR A 126 -15.31 -12.37 3.86
N LYS A 127 -16.52 -12.13 3.34
CA LYS A 127 -17.50 -11.19 3.89
C LYS A 127 -17.92 -11.62 5.30
N ALA A 128 -18.27 -12.89 5.50
CA ALA A 128 -18.57 -13.46 6.81
C ALA A 128 -17.38 -13.34 7.78
N ARG A 129 -16.14 -13.55 7.32
CA ARG A 129 -14.93 -13.30 8.13
C ARG A 129 -14.76 -11.84 8.49
N ILE A 130 -15.02 -10.89 7.58
CA ILE A 130 -14.92 -9.45 7.84
C ILE A 130 -16.03 -8.99 8.81
N GLU A 131 -17.26 -9.46 8.62
CA GLU A 131 -18.42 -9.13 9.45
C GLU A 131 -18.32 -9.73 10.85
N ALA A 132 -17.97 -11.02 10.98
CA ALA A 132 -17.72 -11.67 12.27
C ALA A 132 -16.53 -11.02 13.02
N ARG A 133 -15.52 -10.54 12.30
CA ARG A 133 -14.34 -9.85 12.84
C ARG A 133 -14.64 -8.43 13.31
N ASN A 134 -15.57 -7.72 12.67
CA ASN A 134 -16.09 -6.44 13.15
C ASN A 134 -16.98 -6.60 14.40
N ALA A 135 -17.54 -7.80 14.62
CA ALA A 135 -18.40 -8.10 15.76
C ALA A 135 -17.63 -8.58 17.02
N GLY A 136 -16.34 -8.93 16.94
CA GLY A 136 -15.63 -9.55 18.08
C GLY A 136 -14.10 -9.40 18.20
N GLY A 137 -13.42 -8.59 17.37
CA GLY A 137 -11.96 -8.39 17.44
C GLY A 137 -11.53 -6.99 17.88
N HIS A 138 -10.30 -6.83 18.41
CA HIS A 138 -9.73 -5.50 18.68
C HIS A 138 -9.63 -4.70 17.35
N PRO A 139 -10.29 -3.53 17.19
CA PRO A 139 -10.57 -2.92 15.89
C PRO A 139 -9.35 -2.59 15.01
N THR A 140 -8.19 -2.40 15.64
CA THR A 140 -7.00 -1.84 14.99
C THR A 140 -6.09 -2.88 14.34
N THR A 141 -5.86 -4.05 14.95
CA THR A 141 -5.04 -5.14 14.35
C THR A 141 -5.77 -5.78 13.17
N VAL A 142 -7.11 -5.80 13.28
CA VAL A 142 -8.05 -6.14 12.22
C VAL A 142 -7.89 -5.22 11.00
N ARG A 143 -7.51 -3.96 11.19
CA ARG A 143 -7.38 -3.02 10.08
C ARG A 143 -6.17 -3.29 9.17
N ALA A 144 -5.06 -3.71 9.77
CA ALA A 144 -3.78 -3.90 9.07
C ALA A 144 -3.83 -5.05 8.05
N SER A 145 -4.44 -6.19 8.42
CA SER A 145 -4.54 -7.33 7.50
C SER A 145 -5.48 -7.04 6.33
N THR A 146 -6.63 -6.38 6.57
CA THR A 146 -7.58 -6.08 5.48
C THR A 146 -7.00 -5.13 4.45
N ASP A 147 -6.15 -4.18 4.87
CA ASP A 147 -5.50 -3.25 3.96
C ASP A 147 -4.39 -3.95 3.14
N HIS A 148 -3.73 -4.98 3.68
CA HIS A 148 -2.77 -5.80 2.93
C HIS A 148 -3.49 -6.70 1.91
N ASP A 149 -4.56 -7.38 2.31
CA ASP A 149 -5.34 -8.25 1.41
C ASP A 149 -5.95 -7.46 0.25
N ALA A 150 -6.49 -6.27 0.54
CA ALA A 150 -6.99 -5.35 -0.48
C ALA A 150 -5.87 -4.86 -1.41
N TRP A 151 -4.68 -4.59 -0.87
CA TRP A 151 -3.51 -4.23 -1.69
C TRP A 151 -3.08 -5.38 -2.61
N VAL A 152 -3.01 -6.61 -2.11
CA VAL A 152 -2.66 -7.79 -2.93
C VAL A 152 -3.66 -7.94 -4.07
N ARG A 153 -4.96 -7.87 -3.80
CA ARG A 153 -5.98 -8.04 -4.83
C ARG A 153 -6.01 -6.88 -5.83
N GLU A 154 -6.20 -5.67 -5.34
CA GLU A 154 -6.53 -4.52 -6.19
C GLU A 154 -5.28 -3.90 -6.81
N GLU A 155 -4.19 -3.84 -6.06
CA GLU A 155 -2.96 -3.19 -6.51
C GLU A 155 -2.01 -4.20 -7.13
N LEU A 156 -1.67 -5.31 -6.47
CA LEU A 156 -0.72 -6.27 -7.04
C LEU A 156 -1.32 -7.06 -8.20
N MET A 157 -2.50 -7.66 -8.02
CA MET A 157 -3.15 -8.51 -9.04
C MET A 157 -4.00 -7.75 -10.05
N GLN A 158 -4.23 -6.45 -9.85
CA GLN A 158 -5.10 -5.62 -10.71
C GLN A 158 -6.53 -6.19 -10.85
N LEU A 159 -7.04 -6.81 -9.79
CA LEU A 159 -8.37 -7.40 -9.77
C LEU A 159 -9.39 -6.40 -9.20
N PRO A 160 -10.65 -6.42 -9.68
CA PRO A 160 -11.71 -5.59 -9.12
C PRO A 160 -11.90 -5.86 -7.62
N PRO A 161 -12.31 -4.86 -6.81
CA PRO A 161 -12.62 -5.08 -5.41
C PRO A 161 -13.68 -6.17 -5.25
N LEU A 162 -13.58 -6.99 -4.20
CA LEU A 162 -14.53 -8.09 -3.93
C LEU A 162 -15.98 -7.60 -3.72
N TYR A 163 -16.17 -6.30 -3.51
CA TYR A 163 -17.48 -5.66 -3.36
C TYR A 163 -17.58 -4.47 -4.33
N ALA A 164 -18.62 -4.47 -5.17
CA ALA A 164 -18.81 -3.48 -6.23
C ALA A 164 -19.24 -2.08 -5.73
N ALA A 165 -19.51 -1.91 -4.43
CA ALA A 165 -20.21 -0.72 -3.90
C ALA A 165 -19.33 0.34 -3.22
N ARG A 166 -17.99 0.26 -3.27
CA ARG A 166 -17.16 1.35 -2.69
C ARG A 166 -16.92 2.44 -3.73
N LYS A 167 -17.27 3.68 -3.37
CA LYS A 167 -16.83 4.88 -4.11
C LYS A 167 -15.33 4.81 -4.35
N ALA A 168 -14.89 5.27 -5.53
CA ALA A 168 -13.47 5.33 -5.87
C ALA A 168 -12.72 6.12 -4.78
N LYS A 169 -11.82 5.43 -4.08
CA LYS A 169 -11.04 6.02 -2.98
C LYS A 169 -9.83 6.75 -3.56
N GLN A 170 -9.66 8.01 -3.17
CA GLN A 170 -8.46 8.77 -3.48
C GLN A 170 -7.26 8.15 -2.76
N LYS A 171 -6.05 8.33 -3.30
CA LYS A 171 -4.82 7.79 -2.70
C LYS A 171 -3.92 8.92 -2.23
N CYS A 172 -3.24 8.68 -1.12
CA CYS A 172 -2.14 9.52 -0.67
C CYS A 172 -1.04 9.53 -1.75
N THR A 173 -0.66 10.71 -2.23
CA THR A 173 0.40 10.89 -3.24
C THR A 173 1.75 10.37 -2.75
N PHE A 174 1.99 10.37 -1.43
CA PHE A 174 3.23 9.87 -0.84
C PHE A 174 3.23 8.36 -0.65
N CYS A 175 2.32 7.81 0.16
CA CYS A 175 2.37 6.41 0.61
C CYS A 175 1.36 5.49 -0.08
N GLY A 176 0.52 6.02 -0.96
CA GLY A 176 -0.45 5.23 -1.74
C GLY A 176 -1.66 4.72 -0.94
N SER A 177 -1.71 4.96 0.37
CA SER A 177 -2.86 4.56 1.20
C SER A 177 -4.14 5.21 0.68
N LYS A 178 -5.20 4.40 0.57
CA LYS A 178 -6.52 4.82 0.13
C LYS A 178 -7.21 5.65 1.22
N SER A 179 -8.01 6.64 0.79
CA SER A 179 -8.93 7.36 1.65
C SER A 179 -9.92 6.39 2.28
N ARG A 180 -10.49 6.78 3.41
CA ARG A 180 -11.46 5.97 4.13
C ARG A 180 -12.71 6.81 4.38
N ASP A 181 -13.81 6.15 4.65
CA ASP A 181 -15.07 6.84 4.92
C ASP A 181 -14.96 7.67 6.20
N ASP A 182 -14.10 7.24 7.14
CA ASP A 182 -13.73 7.91 8.37
C ASP A 182 -12.49 8.83 8.26
N ASN A 183 -11.84 8.92 7.09
CA ASN A 183 -10.63 9.72 6.93
C ASN A 183 -10.44 10.25 5.49
N VAL A 184 -10.73 11.53 5.31
CA VAL A 184 -10.53 12.28 4.05
C VAL A 184 -9.06 12.73 3.97
N LEU A 185 -8.49 12.64 2.77
CA LEU A 185 -7.10 13.06 2.55
C LEU A 185 -6.97 14.59 2.57
N LEU A 186 -5.87 15.07 3.15
CA LEU A 186 -5.49 16.46 3.16
C LEU A 186 -4.94 16.87 1.80
N ALA A 187 -5.55 17.86 1.15
CA ALA A 187 -4.99 18.47 -0.05
C ALA A 187 -3.81 19.39 0.31
N CYS A 188 -2.80 19.44 -0.57
CA CYS A 188 -1.69 20.39 -0.45
C CYS A 188 -2.24 21.82 -0.37
N GLY A 189 -1.86 22.56 0.68
CA GLY A 189 -2.36 23.92 0.91
C GLY A 189 -2.11 24.90 -0.25
N ARG A 190 -1.06 24.67 -1.05
CA ARG A 190 -0.63 25.54 -2.16
C ARG A 190 -1.27 25.15 -3.49
N CYS A 191 -0.94 23.98 -4.02
CA CYS A 191 -1.37 23.58 -5.36
C CYS A 191 -2.69 22.78 -5.39
N LYS A 192 -3.22 22.34 -4.23
CA LYS A 192 -4.42 21.49 -4.08
C LYS A 192 -4.40 20.16 -4.83
N SER A 193 -3.35 19.85 -5.61
CA SER A 193 -3.29 18.69 -6.49
C SER A 193 -2.77 17.42 -5.84
N ALA A 194 -1.89 17.55 -4.85
CA ALA A 194 -1.37 16.41 -4.10
C ALA A 194 -2.22 16.17 -2.85
N LEU A 195 -2.50 14.91 -2.55
CA LEU A 195 -3.33 14.47 -1.44
C LEU A 195 -2.48 13.68 -0.44
N TYR A 196 -2.71 13.87 0.84
CA TYR A 196 -1.90 13.28 1.91
C TYR A 196 -2.79 12.69 3.00
N CYS A 197 -2.37 11.58 3.60
CA CYS A 197 -3.09 11.05 4.77
C CYS A 197 -3.09 12.05 5.93
N ASP A 198 -1.99 12.76 6.10
CA ASP A 198 -1.67 13.59 7.26
C ASP A 198 -0.50 14.54 6.91
N LYS A 199 -0.20 15.45 7.83
CA LYS A 199 0.91 16.40 7.69
C LYS A 199 2.27 15.71 7.59
N ASP A 200 2.42 14.49 8.12
CA ASP A 200 3.68 13.75 8.05
C ASP A 200 3.95 13.25 6.65
N CYS A 201 2.95 12.67 5.98
CA CYS A 201 3.06 12.29 4.57
C CYS A 201 3.40 13.50 3.69
N GLN A 202 2.81 14.67 3.96
CA GLN A 202 3.16 15.90 3.24
C GLN A 202 4.61 16.31 3.49
N LYS A 203 5.07 16.33 4.75
CA LYS A 203 6.45 16.69 5.11
C LYS A 203 7.48 15.74 4.49
N LEU A 204 7.23 14.43 4.58
CA LEU A 204 8.09 13.39 4.01
C LEU A 204 8.17 13.51 2.47
N HIS A 205 7.06 13.87 1.82
CA HIS A 205 7.02 14.03 0.37
C HIS A 205 7.61 15.37 -0.13
N TRP A 206 7.71 16.38 0.74
CA TRP A 206 7.97 17.77 0.33
C TRP A 206 9.20 17.93 -0.57
N LYS A 207 10.32 17.26 -0.25
CA LYS A 207 11.54 17.36 -1.06
C LYS A 207 11.32 16.96 -2.52
N LYS A 208 10.49 15.94 -2.78
CA LYS A 208 10.13 15.50 -4.14
C LYS A 208 8.99 16.34 -4.73
N HIS A 209 8.06 16.79 -3.90
CA HIS A 209 6.88 17.54 -4.35
C HIS A 209 7.16 19.00 -4.70
N LYS A 210 8.17 19.64 -4.08
CA LYS A 210 8.37 21.10 -4.10
C LYS A 210 8.35 21.70 -5.52
N SER A 211 9.04 21.10 -6.49
CA SER A 211 9.07 21.58 -7.87
C SER A 211 7.70 21.48 -8.53
N ALA A 212 7.11 20.29 -8.55
CA ALA A 212 5.77 20.05 -9.10
C ALA A 212 4.67 20.88 -8.41
N CYS A 213 4.86 21.24 -7.14
CA CYS A 213 3.96 22.14 -6.41
C CYS A 213 4.00 23.56 -6.98
N ALA A 214 5.20 24.07 -7.27
CA ALA A 214 5.37 25.42 -7.83
C ALA A 214 4.78 25.51 -9.24
N GLU A 215 5.07 24.53 -10.10
CA GLU A 215 4.56 24.43 -11.47
C GLU A 215 3.02 24.44 -11.50
N LYS A 216 2.38 23.58 -10.69
CA LYS A 216 0.92 23.54 -10.56
C LYS A 216 0.33 24.85 -10.06
N THR A 217 1.00 25.53 -9.13
CA THR A 217 0.53 26.81 -8.61
C THR A 217 0.63 27.91 -9.67
N SER A 218 1.67 27.91 -10.51
CA SER A 218 1.72 28.84 -11.67
C SER A 218 0.63 28.56 -12.69
N GLU A 219 0.32 27.30 -12.99
CA GLU A 219 -0.79 26.94 -13.88
C GLU A 219 -2.14 27.46 -13.36
N ILE A 220 -2.42 27.26 -12.07
CA ILE A 220 -3.69 27.71 -11.45
C ILE A 220 -3.80 29.25 -11.49
N ASN A 221 -2.70 29.96 -11.27
CA ASN A 221 -2.69 31.42 -11.23
C ASN A 221 -2.69 32.06 -12.63
N GLY A 222 -2.26 31.34 -13.67
CA GLY A 222 -2.17 31.83 -15.05
C GLY A 222 -3.47 31.77 -15.85
N VAL A 223 -4.53 31.14 -15.31
CA VAL A 223 -5.84 31.02 -15.98
C VAL A 223 -6.75 32.25 -15.73
N GLY A 224 -6.23 33.30 -15.10
CA GLY A 224 -7.00 34.48 -14.66
C GLY A 224 -6.90 35.75 -15.49
N ASP A 225 -6.20 35.77 -16.64
CA ASP A 225 -5.87 37.03 -17.34
C ASP A 225 -6.16 37.03 -18.86
N GLU A 226 -7.27 36.41 -19.27
CA GLU A 226 -7.85 36.63 -20.61
C GLU A 226 -9.34 36.98 -20.48
N GLY A 227 -9.63 38.27 -20.29
CA GLY A 227 -11.00 38.77 -20.20
C GLY A 227 -11.11 40.17 -19.63
N GLY A 228 -10.56 41.16 -20.33
CA GLY A 228 -10.76 42.60 -20.11
C GLY A 228 -10.99 43.30 -21.44
#